data_AF-E9IHG1-F1
#
_entry.id   AF-E9IHG1-F1
#
_cell.length_a   1.000
_cell.length_b   1.000
_cell.length_c   1.000
_cell.angle_alpha   90.00
_cell.angle_beta   90.00
_cell.angle_gamma   90.00
#
_symmetry.space_group_name_H-M   'P 1'
#
loop_
_entity.id
_entity.type
_entity.pdbx_description
1 polymer ?
#
loop_
_entity_poly.entity_id
_entity_poly.type
_entity_poly.pdbx_seq_one_letter_code
_entity_poly.pdbx_strand_id
1 'polypeptide(L)'
;MVNKKDESFNNNSNNNNSNNNTMSHCNSVKHAEIKLATFFAEHNIALYSADYLIPLLQSVFKDSAIAHDISLDQSKCISIVKNVIAK
;
A
#
# COMPACT_ATOMS: atom_id res chain seq x y z
N MET A 1 41.35 44.84 6.65
CA MET A 1 41.60 43.44 7.05
C MET A 1 41.55 43.34 8.57
N VAL A 2 40.35 43.36 9.19
CA VAL A 2 40.08 42.94 10.58
C VAL A 2 38.56 42.68 10.68
N ASN A 3 38.15 41.49 11.15
CA ASN A 3 37.27 41.30 12.31
C ASN A 3 36.89 39.83 12.48
N LYS A 4 37.46 39.22 13.53
CA LYS A 4 36.97 38.02 14.20
C LYS A 4 35.56 38.26 14.72
N LYS A 5 34.65 37.33 14.45
CA LYS A 5 33.63 36.90 15.40
C LYS A 5 33.52 35.39 15.32
N ASP A 6 34.06 34.74 16.33
CA ASP A 6 33.58 33.45 16.82
C ASP A 6 32.06 33.53 16.97
N GLU A 7 31.34 32.51 16.51
CA GLU A 7 30.08 32.07 17.10
C GLU A 7 29.69 30.73 16.48
N SER A 8 30.23 29.66 17.08
CA SER A 8 29.71 28.31 16.96
C SER A 8 28.29 28.30 17.52
N PHE A 9 27.27 28.06 16.69
CA PHE A 9 25.91 27.87 17.22
C PHE A 9 25.15 26.71 16.58
N ASN A 10 24.98 25.73 17.46
CA ASN A 10 23.79 24.94 17.70
C ASN A 10 23.48 23.79 16.72
N ASN A 11 23.95 22.61 17.14
CA ASN A 11 23.31 21.34 16.85
C ASN A 11 21.83 21.42 17.25
N ASN A 12 20.94 21.67 16.30
CA ASN A 12 19.57 21.25 16.47
C ASN A 12 19.40 19.90 15.78
N SER A 13 19.85 18.86 16.49
CA SER A 13 19.43 17.49 16.20
C SER A 13 17.96 17.39 16.60
N ASN A 14 17.07 17.85 15.72
CA ASN A 14 15.68 17.45 15.77
C ASN A 14 15.63 16.00 15.30
N ASN A 15 15.97 15.08 16.21
CA ASN A 15 15.50 13.71 16.17
C ASN A 15 13.98 13.74 16.39
N ASN A 16 13.26 14.18 15.37
CA ASN A 16 11.88 13.80 15.19
C ASN A 16 11.91 12.31 14.87
N ASN A 17 11.94 11.51 15.94
CA ASN A 17 11.58 10.10 15.91
C ASN A 17 10.08 10.02 15.62
N SER A 18 9.68 10.51 14.45
CA SER A 18 8.41 10.22 13.85
C SER A 18 8.51 8.79 13.39
N ASN A 19 8.17 7.87 14.29
CA ASN A 19 7.72 6.52 13.96
C ASN A 19 6.41 6.66 13.16
N ASN A 20 6.46 7.32 12.02
CA ASN A 20 5.39 7.38 11.05
C ASN A 20 5.43 6.01 10.38
N ASN A 21 4.71 5.07 10.98
CA ASN A 21 4.42 3.77 10.40
C ASN A 21 3.46 3.92 9.19
N THR A 22 3.67 4.96 8.38
CA THR A 22 2.92 5.21 7.15
C THR A 22 3.43 4.20 6.14
N MET A 23 2.65 3.15 5.96
CA MET A 23 2.84 2.22 4.86
C MET A 23 2.90 3.02 3.56
N SER A 24 3.93 2.79 2.74
CA SER A 24 4.01 3.43 1.43
C SER A 24 2.76 3.09 0.62
N HIS A 25 2.33 4.00 -0.26
CA HIS A 25 1.15 3.79 -1.08
C HIS A 25 1.17 2.44 -1.82
N CYS A 26 2.32 2.10 -2.42
CA CYS A 26 2.55 0.80 -3.07
C CYS A 26 2.32 -0.40 -2.13
N ASN A 27 2.76 -0.29 -0.88
CA ASN A 27 2.54 -1.33 0.12
C ASN A 27 1.07 -1.41 0.54
N SER A 28 0.36 -0.27 0.61
CA SER A 28 -1.09 -0.24 0.88
C SER A 28 -1.92 -0.88 -0.23
N VAL A 29 -1.57 -0.64 -1.50
CA VAL A 29 -2.19 -1.30 -2.66
C VAL A 29 -1.99 -2.81 -2.60
N LYS A 30 -0.74 -3.28 -2.41
CA LYS A 30 -0.44 -4.71 -2.26
C LYS A 30 -1.20 -5.35 -1.10
N HIS A 31 -1.30 -4.64 0.03
CA HIS A 31 -2.05 -5.12 1.20
C HIS A 31 -3.54 -5.27 0.90
N ALA A 32 -4.14 -4.32 0.18
CA ALA A 32 -5.53 -4.42 -0.26
C ALA A 32 -5.75 -5.61 -1.20
N GLU A 33 -4.83 -5.85 -2.14
CA GLU A 33 -4.87 -6.99 -3.06
C GLU A 33 -4.78 -8.33 -2.33
N ILE A 34 -3.90 -8.45 -1.33
CA ILE A 34 -3.80 -9.66 -0.50
C ILE A 34 -5.11 -9.89 0.26
N LYS A 35 -5.67 -8.86 0.90
CA LYS A 35 -6.93 -8.98 1.63
C LYS A 35 -8.08 -9.41 0.73
N LEU A 36 -8.18 -8.84 -0.47
CA LEU A 36 -9.19 -9.25 -1.45
C LEU A 36 -9.00 -10.70 -1.87
N ALA A 37 -7.78 -11.12 -2.23
CA ALA A 37 -7.49 -12.50 -2.60
C ALA A 37 -7.80 -13.49 -1.47
N THR A 38 -7.49 -13.14 -0.22
CA THR A 38 -7.89 -13.91 0.97
C THR A 38 -9.40 -14.03 1.07
N PHE A 39 -10.14 -12.93 0.95
CA PHE A 39 -11.61 -12.93 0.98
C PHE A 39 -12.20 -13.86 -0.09
N PHE A 40 -11.67 -13.82 -1.32
CA PHE A 40 -12.09 -14.73 -2.38
C PHE A 40 -11.87 -16.21 -2.00
N ALA A 41 -10.70 -16.52 -1.44
CA ALA A 41 -10.35 -17.89 -1.05
C ALA A 41 -11.16 -18.41 0.15
N GLU A 42 -11.30 -17.60 1.20
CA GLU A 42 -12.01 -17.96 2.44
C GLU A 42 -13.49 -18.23 2.20
N HIS A 43 -14.11 -17.48 1.29
CA HIS A 43 -15.53 -17.60 0.97
C HIS A 43 -15.82 -18.44 -0.27
N ASN A 44 -14.81 -19.12 -0.85
CA ASN A 44 -14.94 -19.90 -2.07
C ASN A 44 -15.62 -19.12 -3.22
N ILE A 45 -15.29 -17.84 -3.33
CA ILE A 45 -15.80 -16.98 -4.41
C ILE A 45 -14.96 -17.25 -5.65
N ALA A 46 -15.62 -17.38 -6.81
CA ALA A 46 -14.93 -17.57 -8.07
C ALA A 46 -13.90 -16.44 -8.31
N LEU A 47 -12.62 -16.80 -8.47
CA LEU A 47 -11.54 -15.82 -8.67
C LEU A 47 -11.72 -15.00 -9.96
N TYR A 48 -12.44 -15.53 -10.94
CA TYR A 48 -12.82 -14.82 -12.16
C TYR A 48 -13.68 -13.58 -11.86
N SER A 49 -14.39 -13.56 -10.74
CA SER A 49 -15.17 -12.40 -10.31
C SER A 49 -14.29 -11.17 -10.03
N ALA A 50 -12.97 -11.33 -9.79
CA ALA A 50 -12.05 -10.21 -9.62
C ALA A 50 -11.99 -9.31 -10.88
N ASP A 51 -12.04 -9.91 -12.08
CA ASP A 51 -11.96 -9.19 -13.37
C ASP A 51 -13.12 -8.19 -13.56
N TYR A 52 -14.24 -8.41 -12.88
CA TYR A 52 -15.41 -7.52 -12.90
C TYR A 52 -15.53 -6.68 -11.62
N LEU A 53 -15.17 -7.25 -10.47
CA LEU A 53 -15.27 -6.58 -9.20
C LEU A 53 -14.30 -5.40 -9.13
N ILE A 54 -13.05 -5.55 -9.56
CA ILE A 54 -12.07 -4.47 -9.45
C ILE A 54 -12.48 -3.23 -10.26
N PRO A 55 -12.86 -3.32 -11.55
CA PRO A 55 -13.41 -2.18 -12.27
C PRO A 55 -14.63 -1.55 -11.58
N LEU A 56 -15.50 -2.36 -10.99
CA LEU A 56 -16.65 -1.86 -10.22
C LEU A 56 -16.19 -1.07 -8.99
N LEU A 57 -15.21 -1.56 -8.22
CA LEU A 57 -14.67 -0.83 -7.06
C LEU A 57 -14.06 0.52 -7.48
N GLN A 58 -13.31 0.56 -8.57
CA GLN A 58 -12.76 1.80 -9.15
C GLN A 58 -13.88 2.75 -9.66
N SER A 59 -15.02 2.18 -10.06
CA SER A 59 -16.18 2.97 -10.46
C SER A 59 -16.90 3.61 -9.25
N VAL A 60 -16.93 2.93 -8.11
CA VAL A 60 -17.67 3.34 -6.90
C VAL A 60 -16.81 4.25 -6.00
N PHE A 61 -15.52 3.94 -5.83
CA PHE A 61 -14.61 4.63 -4.90
C PHE A 61 -13.73 5.67 -5.61
N LYS A 62 -14.32 6.81 -5.99
CA LYS A 62 -13.63 7.87 -6.75
C LYS A 62 -12.55 8.64 -5.99
N ASP A 63 -12.64 8.65 -4.67
CA ASP A 63 -11.76 9.37 -3.76
C ASP A 63 -10.56 8.54 -3.27
N SER A 64 -10.61 7.22 -3.49
CA SER A 64 -9.59 6.30 -3.00
C SER A 64 -8.53 6.02 -4.06
N ALA A 65 -7.35 6.64 -3.90
CA ALA A 65 -6.17 6.33 -4.73
C ALA A 65 -5.79 4.84 -4.64
N ILE A 66 -5.93 4.24 -3.46
CA ILE A 66 -5.66 2.80 -3.27
C ILE A 66 -6.60 1.98 -4.13
N ALA A 67 -7.91 2.26 -4.10
CA ALA A 67 -8.90 1.50 -4.87
C ALA A 67 -8.65 1.63 -6.39
N HIS A 68 -8.27 2.83 -6.84
CA HIS A 68 -7.91 3.09 -8.23
C HIS A 68 -6.68 2.33 -8.71
N ASP A 69 -5.68 2.14 -7.84
CA ASP A 69 -4.42 1.50 -8.20
C ASP A 69 -4.39 -0.03 -7.97
N ILE A 70 -5.47 -0.61 -7.44
CA ILE A 70 -5.62 -2.07 -7.39
C ILE A 70 -5.62 -2.62 -8.82
N SER A 71 -4.74 -3.59 -9.06
CA SER A 71 -4.56 -4.28 -10.35
C SER A 71 -4.77 -5.79 -10.19
N LEU A 72 -5.74 -6.16 -9.35
CA LEU A 72 -6.06 -7.55 -9.06
C LEU A 72 -6.95 -8.13 -10.17
N ASP A 73 -6.46 -9.18 -10.82
CA ASP A 73 -7.20 -9.99 -11.79
C ASP A 73 -7.24 -11.45 -11.33
N GLN A 74 -7.91 -12.32 -12.08
CA GLN A 74 -7.97 -13.75 -11.78
C GLN A 74 -6.57 -14.39 -11.60
N SER A 75 -5.63 -14.09 -12.50
CA SER A 75 -4.30 -14.71 -12.52
C SER A 75 -3.46 -14.30 -11.32
N LYS A 76 -3.55 -13.03 -10.93
CA LYS A 76 -2.89 -12.44 -9.77
C LYS A 76 -3.52 -12.94 -8.47
N CYS A 77 -4.84 -13.05 -8.42
CA CYS A 77 -5.55 -13.72 -7.31
C CYS A 77 -5.04 -15.14 -7.09
N ILE A 78 -4.98 -15.97 -8.16
CA ILE A 78 -4.44 -17.34 -8.09
C ILE A 78 -3.00 -17.33 -7.55
N SER A 79 -2.17 -16.41 -8.05
CA SER A 79 -0.76 -16.31 -7.65
C SER A 79 -0.60 -15.94 -6.17
N ILE A 80 -1.40 -15.00 -5.67
CA ILE A 80 -1.40 -14.61 -4.25
C ILE A 80 -1.87 -15.77 -3.38
N VAL A 81 -3.00 -16.41 -3.74
CA VAL A 81 -3.54 -17.54 -2.98
C VAL A 81 -2.53 -18.67 -2.89
N LYS A 82 -1.91 -19.06 -4.02
CA LYS A 82 -0.94 -20.15 -4.06
C LYS A 82 0.38 -19.85 -3.34
N ASN A 83 0.94 -18.65 -3.53
CA ASN A 83 2.33 -18.37 -3.13
C ASN A 83 2.46 -17.63 -1.80
N VAL A 84 1.39 -16.95 -1.36
CA VAL A 84 1.38 -16.11 -0.15
C VAL A 84 0.50 -16.71 0.93
N ILE A 85 -0.72 -17.15 0.58
CA ILE A 85 -1.73 -17.57 1.56
C ILE A 85 -1.60 -19.05 1.91
N ALA A 86 -1.53 -19.93 0.90
CA ALA A 86 -1.51 -21.39 1.10
C ALA A 86 -0.12 -21.96 1.48
N LYS A 87 0.80 -21.10 1.92
CA LYS A 87 2.19 -21.47 2.22
C LYS A 87 2.35 -22.03 3.63
#